data_AF-A0A917UKV0-F1
#
_entry.id   AF-A0A917UKV0-F1
#
_cell.length_a   1.000
_cell.length_b   1.000
_cell.length_c   1.000
_cell.angle_alpha   90.00
_cell.angle_beta   90.00
_cell.angle_gamma   90.00
#
_symmetry.space_group_name_H-M   'P 1'
#
loop_
_entity.id
_entity.type
_entity.pdbx_description
1 polymer ?
#
loop_
_entity_poly.entity_id
_entity_poly.type
_entity_poly.pdbx_seq_one_letter_code
_entity_poly.pdbx_strand_id
1 'polypeptide(L)'
;MAKKSRSTSNRTAKQQRQAKALAQRRADLMVVGMAEAMRLDAFPVLHDGEVKILTAERIRACFEAELRSDGEAPLEGEGEFRAMLSDDVRTGSLRLRRDGYWESDVNYFEDAPTL
;
A
#
# COMPACT_ATOMS: atom_id res chain seq x y z
N MET A 1 -26.92 17.17 26.98
CA MET A 1 -26.76 16.89 25.53
C MET A 1 -25.32 16.51 25.27
N ALA A 2 -25.03 15.22 25.04
CA ALA A 2 -23.67 14.71 24.87
C ALA A 2 -23.27 14.74 23.39
N LYS A 3 -22.35 15.63 23.02
CA LYS A 3 -21.73 15.65 21.69
C LYS A 3 -20.77 14.47 21.58
N LYS A 4 -21.15 13.46 20.79
CA LYS A 4 -20.31 12.31 20.44
C LYS A 4 -19.17 12.77 19.52
N SER A 5 -17.96 12.87 20.06
CA SER A 5 -16.72 13.04 19.30
C SER A 5 -16.41 11.73 18.58
N ARG A 6 -16.49 11.73 17.24
CA ARG A 6 -16.37 10.53 16.40
C ARG A 6 -15.06 10.59 15.61
N SER A 7 -14.25 9.53 15.75
CA SER A 7 -13.29 9.00 14.77
C SER A 7 -11.96 9.75 14.52
N THR A 8 -11.09 9.79 15.53
CA THR A 8 -9.62 9.99 15.32
C THR A 8 -8.78 8.82 15.84
N SER A 9 -9.42 7.86 16.52
CA SER A 9 -8.74 6.82 17.31
C SER A 9 -8.36 5.55 16.54
N ASN A 10 -8.98 5.29 15.38
CA ASN A 10 -8.74 4.04 14.63
C ASN A 10 -7.61 4.16 13.60
N ARG A 11 -7.44 5.36 13.01
CA ARG A 11 -6.34 5.66 12.08
C ARG A 11 -4.97 5.58 12.79
N THR A 12 -4.90 6.07 14.03
CA THR A 12 -3.70 5.96 14.89
C THR A 12 -3.45 4.54 15.39
N ALA A 13 -4.50 3.74 15.64
CA ALA A 13 -4.36 2.34 16.03
C ALA A 13 -3.83 1.45 14.88
N LYS A 14 -4.25 1.71 13.63
CA LYS A 14 -3.71 1.04 12.43
C LYS A 14 -2.24 1.41 12.21
N GLN A 15 -1.90 2.70 12.31
CA GLN A 15 -0.51 3.18 12.29
C GLN A 15 0.37 2.53 13.37
N GLN A 16 -0.14 2.35 14.60
CA GLN A 16 0.61 1.69 15.68
C GLN A 16 0.77 0.18 15.47
N ARG A 17 -0.24 -0.51 14.92
CA ARG A 17 -0.14 -1.94 14.60
C ARG A 17 0.85 -2.20 13.46
N GLN A 18 0.85 -1.34 12.44
CA GLN A 18 1.85 -1.37 11.37
C GLN A 18 3.26 -1.03 11.89
N ALA A 19 3.39 -0.05 12.79
CA ALA A 19 4.68 0.32 13.39
C ALA A 19 5.34 -0.83 14.19
N LYS A 20 4.56 -1.72 14.80
CA LYS A 20 5.08 -2.86 15.57
C LYS A 20 5.58 -4.01 14.67
N ALA A 21 4.99 -4.18 13.48
CA ALA A 21 5.49 -5.10 12.45
C ALA A 21 6.74 -4.55 11.73
N LEU A 22 6.90 -3.23 11.70
CA LEU A 22 7.99 -2.48 11.06
C LEU A 22 9.39 -2.71 11.66
N ALA A 23 9.47 -3.08 12.94
CA ALA A 23 10.75 -3.15 13.66
C ALA A 23 11.61 -4.37 13.28
N GLN A 24 11.00 -5.45 12.78
CA GLN A 24 11.71 -6.70 12.47
C GLN A 24 12.16 -6.84 11.00
N ARG A 25 11.67 -5.99 10.08
CA ARG A 25 11.93 -6.11 8.62
C ARG A 25 12.92 -5.09 8.04
N ARG A 26 13.54 -4.28 8.90
CA ARG A 26 14.35 -3.10 8.53
C ARG A 26 15.76 -3.37 7.96
N ALA A 27 16.20 -4.63 7.86
CA ALA A 27 17.62 -4.92 7.61
C ALA A 27 18.05 -4.84 6.13
N ASP A 28 17.16 -4.98 5.15
CA ASP A 28 17.57 -5.10 3.73
C ASP A 28 16.82 -4.17 2.75
N LEU A 29 16.09 -3.17 3.23
CA LEU A 29 15.34 -2.26 2.36
C LEU A 29 16.25 -1.15 1.82
N MET A 30 16.72 -1.29 0.58
CA MET A 30 17.23 -0.15 -0.16
C MET A 30 16.09 0.85 -0.36
N VAL A 31 16.24 2.03 0.25
CA VAL A 31 15.38 3.20 0.05
C VAL A 31 15.67 3.78 -1.33
N VAL A 32 15.32 3.06 -2.39
CA VAL A 32 15.28 3.65 -3.73
C VAL A 32 13.96 4.40 -3.86
N GLY A 33 14.09 5.73 -3.81
CA GLY A 33 13.25 6.69 -4.52
C GLY A 33 11.75 6.59 -4.28
N MET A 34 11.26 6.97 -3.09
CA MET A 34 9.84 7.29 -2.87
C MET A 34 9.32 8.27 -3.95
N ALA A 35 10.17 9.22 -4.38
CA ALA A 35 9.89 10.15 -5.47
C ALA A 35 9.78 9.51 -6.86
N GLU A 36 10.41 8.36 -7.07
CA GLU A 36 10.41 7.63 -8.34
C GLU A 36 9.17 6.74 -8.43
N ALA A 37 8.82 6.05 -7.35
CA ALA A 37 7.57 5.30 -7.21
C ALA A 37 6.32 6.16 -7.47
N MET A 38 6.34 7.41 -6.97
CA MET A 38 5.22 8.33 -7.12
C MET A 38 4.98 8.84 -8.55
N ARG A 39 5.91 8.60 -9.49
CA ARG A 39 5.77 9.00 -10.90
C ARG A 39 5.38 7.86 -11.82
N LEU A 40 5.37 6.63 -11.32
CA LEU A 40 5.05 5.45 -12.11
C LEU A 40 3.54 5.21 -12.13
N ASP A 41 3.03 4.93 -13.32
CA ASP A 41 1.66 4.43 -13.51
C ASP A 41 1.63 2.90 -13.67
N ALA A 42 2.80 2.29 -13.79
CA ALA A 42 2.99 0.86 -13.92
C ALA A 42 4.29 0.41 -13.26
N PHE A 43 4.22 -0.70 -12.55
CA PHE A 43 5.28 -1.28 -11.75
C PHE A 43 5.58 -2.68 -12.28
N PRO A 44 6.75 -2.95 -12.88
CA PRO A 44 7.13 -4.30 -13.26
C PRO A 44 7.46 -5.09 -11.99
N VAL A 45 6.51 -5.90 -11.51
CA VAL A 45 6.58 -6.66 -10.26
C VAL A 45 6.99 -8.11 -10.55
N LEU A 46 7.96 -8.63 -9.82
CA LEU A 46 8.24 -10.07 -9.81
C LEU A 46 7.22 -10.77 -8.92
N HIS A 47 6.44 -11.67 -9.50
CA HIS A 47 5.38 -12.42 -8.83
C HIS A 47 5.42 -13.88 -9.30
N ASP A 48 5.58 -14.80 -8.36
CA ASP A 48 5.74 -16.24 -8.63
C ASP A 48 6.84 -16.59 -9.65
N GLY A 49 7.92 -15.81 -9.67
CA GLY A 49 9.04 -16.01 -10.59
C GLY A 49 8.84 -15.42 -11.98
N GLU A 50 7.69 -14.82 -12.26
CA GLU A 50 7.40 -14.11 -13.52
C GLU A 50 7.31 -12.59 -13.29
N VAL A 51 7.75 -11.81 -14.27
CA VAL A 51 7.57 -10.36 -14.23
C VAL A 51 6.17 -10.03 -14.77
N LYS A 52 5.33 -9.45 -13.90
CA LYS A 52 3.99 -8.96 -14.23
C LYS A 52 3.94 -7.46 -14.11
N ILE A 53 3.16 -6.80 -14.97
CA ILE A 53 2.95 -5.36 -14.88
C ILE A 53 1.79 -5.11 -13.91
N LEU A 54 2.09 -4.48 -12.78
CA LEU A 54 1.11 -3.98 -11.83
C LEU A 54 0.79 -2.52 -12.16
N THR A 55 -0.45 -2.22 -12.54
CA THR A 55 -0.85 -0.84 -12.86
C THR A 55 -1.24 -0.08 -11.59
N ALA A 56 -1.06 1.25 -11.60
CA ALA A 56 -1.53 2.13 -10.53
C ALA A 56 -3.05 2.00 -10.31
N GLU A 57 -3.82 1.78 -11.38
CA GLU A 57 -5.27 1.51 -11.29
C GLU A 57 -5.58 0.22 -10.52
N ARG A 58 -4.81 -0.85 -10.73
CA ARG A 58 -5.00 -2.10 -9.99
C ARG A 58 -4.66 -1.92 -8.51
N ILE A 59 -3.55 -1.23 -8.20
CA ILE A 59 -3.19 -0.89 -6.82
C ILE A 59 -4.31 -0.08 -6.17
N ARG A 60 -4.83 0.92 -6.88
CA ARG A 60 -5.95 1.74 -6.40
C ARG A 60 -7.20 0.90 -6.13
N ALA A 61 -7.55 -0.01 -7.03
CA ALA A 61 -8.69 -0.90 -6.86
C ALA A 61 -8.52 -1.81 -5.64
N CYS A 62 -7.32 -2.33 -5.39
CA CYS A 62 -7.01 -3.09 -4.17
C CYS A 62 -7.18 -2.24 -2.91
N PHE A 63 -6.64 -1.02 -2.88
CA PHE A 63 -6.83 -0.11 -1.74
C PHE A 63 -8.31 0.22 -1.50
N GLU A 64 -9.07 0.52 -2.55
CA GLU A 64 -10.50 0.81 -2.42
C GLU A 64 -11.30 -0.43 -1.96
N ALA A 65 -10.88 -1.63 -2.37
CA ALA A 65 -11.48 -2.88 -1.89
C ALA A 65 -11.19 -3.12 -0.40
N GLU A 66 -9.95 -2.88 0.05
CA GLU A 66 -9.57 -2.95 1.46
C GLU A 66 -10.36 -1.93 2.30
N LEU A 67 -10.43 -0.68 1.84
CA LEU A 67 -11.21 0.38 2.51
C LEU A 67 -12.69 -0.01 2.61
N ARG A 68 -13.28 -0.54 1.53
CA ARG A 68 -14.67 -1.02 1.54
C ARG A 68 -14.87 -2.17 2.54
N SER A 69 -13.93 -3.10 2.61
CA SER A 69 -13.96 -4.21 3.58
C SER A 69 -13.87 -3.71 5.02
N ASP A 70 -13.10 -2.65 5.25
CA ASP A 70 -12.98 -1.98 6.55
C ASP A 70 -14.17 -1.04 6.87
N GLY A 71 -15.13 -0.90 5.94
CA GLY A 71 -16.27 0.02 6.07
C GLY A 71 -15.89 1.50 5.95
N GLU A 72 -14.74 1.79 5.37
CA GLU A 72 -14.22 3.12 5.10
C GLU A 72 -14.71 3.65 3.74
N ALA A 73 -14.62 4.97 3.56
CA ALA A 73 -14.94 5.62 2.29
C ALA A 73 -13.87 5.26 1.23
N PRO A 74 -14.22 5.27 -0.08
CA PRO A 74 -13.23 5.12 -1.13
C PRO A 74 -12.23 6.29 -1.13
N LEU A 75 -11.11 6.10 -1.83
CA LEU A 75 -10.05 7.10 -1.93
C LEU A 75 -10.54 8.43 -2.52
N GLU A 76 -10.22 9.53 -1.86
CA GLU A 76 -10.49 10.90 -2.28
C GLU A 76 -9.39 11.38 -3.26
N GLY A 77 -9.45 10.85 -4.48
CA GLY A 77 -8.62 11.30 -5.60
C GLY A 77 -7.16 10.85 -5.56
N GLU A 78 -6.36 11.42 -6.45
CA GLU A 78 -4.97 10.97 -6.70
C GLU A 78 -4.03 11.26 -5.53
N GLY A 79 -4.27 12.33 -4.77
CA GLY A 79 -3.43 12.71 -3.63
C GLY A 79 -3.47 11.67 -2.51
N GLU A 80 -4.65 11.17 -2.16
CA GLU A 80 -4.79 10.13 -1.13
C GLU A 80 -4.23 8.79 -1.61
N PHE A 81 -4.49 8.42 -2.87
CA PHE A 81 -3.89 7.24 -3.51
C PHE A 81 -2.36 7.27 -3.42
N ARG A 82 -1.72 8.37 -3.84
CA ARG A 82 -0.26 8.48 -3.82
C ARG A 82 0.30 8.51 -2.39
N ALA A 83 -0.43 9.06 -1.42
CA ALA A 83 -0.05 9.01 -0.02
C ALA A 83 -0.03 7.57 0.53
N MET A 84 -1.05 6.76 0.21
CA MET A 84 -1.10 5.35 0.58
C MET A 84 -0.02 4.52 -0.12
N LEU A 85 0.17 4.72 -1.42
CA LEU A 85 1.25 4.06 -2.17
C LEU A 85 2.64 4.40 -1.59
N SER A 86 2.85 5.67 -1.23
CA SER A 86 4.10 6.09 -0.57
C SER A 86 4.28 5.39 0.78
N ASP A 87 3.20 5.12 1.50
CA ASP A 87 3.25 4.37 2.75
C ASP A 87 3.62 2.90 2.51
N ASP A 88 3.04 2.25 1.50
CA ASP A 88 3.41 0.88 1.11
C ASP A 88 4.88 0.77 0.72
N VAL A 89 5.40 1.75 -0.01
CA VAL A 89 6.84 1.80 -0.35
C VAL A 89 7.69 2.02 0.90
N ARG A 90 7.28 2.95 1.77
CA ARG A 90 7.99 3.27 3.02
C ARG A 90 8.02 2.12 4.01
N THR A 91 6.92 1.37 4.10
CA THR A 91 6.75 0.22 5.00
C THR A 91 7.37 -1.06 4.43
N GLY A 92 7.70 -1.06 3.13
CA GLY A 92 8.22 -2.22 2.43
C GLY A 92 7.12 -3.21 2.05
N SER A 93 5.85 -2.82 1.98
CA SER A 93 4.82 -3.62 1.31
C SER A 93 5.06 -3.66 -0.20
N LEU A 94 5.68 -2.63 -0.78
CA LEU A 94 6.12 -2.56 -2.17
C LEU A 94 7.58 -2.08 -2.24
N ARG A 95 8.48 -2.85 -2.84
CA ARG A 95 9.93 -2.60 -2.78
C ARG A 95 10.54 -2.65 -4.17
N LEU A 96 11.46 -1.72 -4.47
CA LEU A 96 12.26 -1.82 -5.68
C LEU A 96 13.54 -2.62 -5.39
N ARG A 97 13.75 -3.68 -6.16
CA ARG A 97 14.96 -4.51 -6.12
C ARG A 97 16.08 -3.86 -6.91
N ARG A 98 17.31 -4.31 -6.65
CA ARG A 98 18.52 -3.84 -7.36
C ARG A 98 18.54 -4.15 -8.85
N ASP A 99 17.79 -5.17 -9.28
CA ASP A 99 17.64 -5.58 -10.68
C ASP A 99 16.57 -4.76 -11.43
N GLY A 100 15.94 -3.78 -10.78
CA GLY A 100 14.97 -2.87 -11.39
C GLY A 100 13.52 -3.36 -11.35
N TYR A 101 13.26 -4.52 -10.75
CA TYR A 101 11.91 -5.04 -10.56
C TYR A 101 11.34 -4.69 -9.19
N TRP A 102 10.03 -4.50 -9.14
CA TRP A 102 9.29 -4.33 -7.90
C TRP A 102 8.97 -5.69 -7.28
N GLU A 103 8.85 -5.73 -5.98
CA GLU A 103 8.43 -6.89 -5.21
C GLU A 103 7.37 -6.42 -4.21
N SER A 104 6.34 -7.23 -3.98
CA SER A 104 5.33 -6.92 -2.98
C SER A 104 4.99 -8.14 -2.14
N ASP A 105 4.78 -7.91 -0.84
CA ASP A 105 4.21 -8.89 0.08
C ASP A 105 2.68 -9.01 -0.10
N VAL A 106 2.05 -8.06 -0.80
CA VAL A 106 0.61 -8.02 -1.08
C VAL A 106 0.36 -8.64 -2.45
N ASN A 107 -0.59 -9.58 -2.52
CA ASN A 107 -0.98 -10.15 -3.79
C ASN A 107 -1.99 -9.24 -4.52
N TYR A 108 -1.48 -8.23 -5.22
CA TYR A 108 -2.31 -7.35 -6.05
C TYR A 108 -2.92 -8.06 -7.29
N PHE A 109 -2.47 -9.28 -7.60
CA PHE A 109 -2.94 -10.04 -8.76
C PHE A 109 -4.05 -11.03 -8.42
N GLU A 110 -4.21 -11.41 -7.15
CA GLU A 110 -5.44 -12.08 -6.70
C GLU A 110 -6.58 -11.08 -6.68
N ASP A 111 -7.76 -11.52 -7.14
CA ASP A 111 -8.96 -10.69 -7.03
C ASP A 111 -9.30 -10.49 -5.56
N ALA A 112 -9.66 -9.26 -5.20
CA ALA A 112 -10.11 -8.95 -3.86
C ALA A 112 -11.20 -9.97 -3.48
N PRO A 113 -11.11 -10.63 -2.30
CA PRO A 113 -12.04 -11.68 -1.93
C PRO A 113 -13.46 -11.13 -2.07
N THR A 114 -14.20 -11.66 -3.05
CA THR A 114 -15.64 -11.48 -3.14
C THR A 114 -16.25 -12.01 -1.86
N LEU A 115 -16.65 -11.09 -0.98
CA LEU A 115 -17.56 -11.39 0.14
C LEU A 115 -18.95 -11.73 -0.41
#